data_AF-A0A2V8LFQ2-F1
#
_entry.id   AF-A0A2V8LFQ2-F1
#
_cell.length_a   1.000
_cell.length_b   1.000
_cell.length_c   1.000
_cell.angle_alpha   90.00
_cell.angle_beta   90.00
_cell.angle_gamma   90.00
#
_symmetry.space_group_name_H-M   'P 1'
#
loop_
_entity.id
_entity.type
_entity.pdbx_description
1 polymer ?
#
loop_
_entity_poly.entity_id
_entity_poly.type
_entity_poly.pdbx_seq_one_letter_code
_entity_poly.pdbx_strand_id
1 'polypeptide(L)'
;MTTGIRAQQQESDLTKPKVPLVSVVGCATRTAEGMWMLTNATDGVESKVLFMTAKEIEEAKKKALGNNRYKLLGTLEFLTKEELLKDAHRAEFTRPEVANATGQLQDGRKLIVKGLLITAPNEKRLNLVSVQQLADTCK
;
A
#
# COMPACT_ATOMS: atom_id res chain seq x y z
N MET A 1 -33.29 41.71 -1.60
CA MET A 1 -32.57 40.96 -0.56
C MET A 1 -32.01 39.71 -1.21
N THR A 2 -30.71 39.68 -1.50
CA THR A 2 -30.05 38.55 -2.16
C THR A 2 -28.87 38.14 -1.28
N THR A 3 -29.07 37.09 -0.49
CA THR A 3 -28.08 36.50 0.40
C THR A 3 -27.12 35.67 -0.44
N GLY A 4 -25.88 36.17 -0.61
CA GLY A 4 -24.80 35.43 -1.25
C GLY A 4 -24.26 34.36 -0.29
N ILE A 5 -24.29 33.09 -0.72
CA ILE A 5 -23.65 31.99 -0.02
C ILE A 5 -22.14 32.15 -0.19
N ARG A 6 -21.44 32.43 0.91
CA ARG A 6 -19.97 32.50 0.95
C ARG A 6 -19.45 31.07 1.09
N ALA A 7 -18.94 30.50 0.01
CA ALA A 7 -18.19 29.25 0.07
C ALA A 7 -16.92 29.49 0.90
N GLN A 8 -16.81 28.86 2.06
CA GLN A 8 -15.56 28.84 2.81
C GLN A 8 -14.61 27.87 2.10
N GLN A 9 -13.74 28.40 1.24
CA GLN A 9 -12.55 27.67 0.81
C GLN A 9 -11.61 27.59 2.00
N GLN A 10 -11.48 26.39 2.55
CA GLN A 10 -10.45 26.09 3.54
C GLN A 10 -9.10 26.17 2.83
N GLU A 11 -8.31 27.22 3.12
CA GLU A 11 -6.95 27.36 2.60
C GLU A 11 -6.14 26.13 3.03
N SER A 12 -5.80 25.28 2.05
CA SER A 12 -4.92 24.15 2.30
C SER A 12 -3.49 24.67 2.46
N ASP A 13 -2.88 24.41 3.61
CA ASP A 13 -1.45 24.65 3.84
C ASP A 13 -0.63 23.84 2.82
N LEU A 14 -0.10 24.53 1.80
CA LEU A 14 0.67 23.94 0.71
C LEU A 14 2.07 23.48 1.16
N THR A 15 2.48 23.74 2.40
CA THR A 15 3.78 23.33 2.93
C THR A 15 3.83 21.87 3.37
N LYS A 16 2.67 21.20 3.48
CA LYS A 16 2.57 19.78 3.83
C LYS A 16 1.96 18.96 2.69
N PRO A 17 2.44 17.71 2.46
CA PRO A 17 1.79 16.82 1.53
C PRO A 17 0.32 16.64 1.90
N LYS A 18 -0.57 16.77 0.90
CA LYS A 18 -2.01 16.57 1.08
C LYS A 18 -2.35 15.16 1.59
N VAL A 19 -1.45 14.20 1.36
CA VAL A 19 -1.58 12.80 1.77
C VAL A 19 -0.24 12.35 2.38
N PRO A 20 -0.22 11.86 3.63
CA PRO A 20 1.03 11.45 4.26
C PRO A 20 1.54 10.14 3.66
N LEU A 21 2.84 10.06 3.44
CA LEU A 21 3.54 8.81 3.18
C LEU A 21 3.78 8.09 4.51
N VAL A 22 3.35 6.84 4.62
CA VAL A 22 3.48 6.04 5.84
C VAL A 22 4.14 4.71 5.58
N SER A 23 4.85 4.20 6.59
CA SER A 23 5.37 2.84 6.68
C SER A 23 4.46 1.99 7.57
N VAL A 24 4.06 0.82 7.09
CA VAL A 24 3.13 -0.09 7.79
C VAL A 24 3.63 -1.53 7.68
N VAL A 25 3.57 -2.27 8.79
CA VAL A 25 3.85 -3.72 8.81
C VAL A 25 2.53 -4.47 8.95
N GLY A 26 2.34 -5.54 8.20
CA GLY A 26 1.13 -6.37 8.29
C GLY A 26 1.17 -7.61 7.40
N CYS A 27 0.04 -8.30 7.31
CA CYS A 27 -0.16 -9.50 6.50
C CYS A 27 -0.75 -9.16 5.15
N ALA A 28 -0.14 -9.61 4.07
CA ALA A 28 -0.78 -9.63 2.77
C ALA A 28 -1.95 -10.61 2.78
N THR A 29 -3.13 -10.15 2.39
CA THR A 29 -4.33 -10.97 2.29
C THR A 29 -5.06 -10.65 1.00
N ARG A 30 -5.29 -11.67 0.17
CA ARG A 30 -6.16 -11.58 -0.99
C ARG A 30 -7.58 -11.97 -0.58
N THR A 31 -8.55 -11.09 -0.82
CA THR A 31 -9.96 -11.37 -0.53
C THR A 31 -10.57 -12.30 -1.59
N ALA A 32 -11.77 -12.84 -1.31
CA ALA A 32 -12.50 -13.68 -2.26
C ALA A 32 -12.82 -12.93 -3.58
N GLU A 33 -13.02 -11.62 -3.50
CA GLU A 33 -13.26 -10.72 -4.64
C GLU A 33 -11.95 -10.32 -5.36
N GLY A 34 -10.81 -10.90 -4.95
CA GLY A 34 -9.51 -10.65 -5.57
C GLY A 34 -8.83 -9.35 -5.14
N MET A 35 -9.39 -8.61 -4.17
CA MET A 35 -8.79 -7.38 -3.66
C MET A 35 -7.62 -7.70 -2.71
N TRP A 36 -6.58 -6.88 -2.75
CA TRP A 36 -5.47 -6.97 -1.82
C TRP A 36 -5.69 -6.09 -0.59
N MET A 37 -5.49 -6.69 0.58
CA MET A 37 -5.55 -6.05 1.88
C MET A 37 -4.24 -6.27 2.62
N LEU A 38 -3.82 -5.27 3.40
CA LEU A 38 -2.86 -5.45 4.48
C LEU A 38 -3.64 -5.59 5.79
N THR A 39 -3.66 -6.80 6.35
CA THR A 39 -4.41 -7.15 7.56
C THR A 39 -3.48 -7.34 8.75
N ASN A 40 -4.02 -7.38 9.98
CA ASN A 40 -3.25 -7.40 11.22
C ASN A 40 -2.13 -6.34 11.22
N ALA A 41 -2.46 -5.17 10.67
CA ALA A 41 -1.48 -4.16 10.34
C ALA A 41 -1.23 -3.23 11.54
N THR A 42 0.01 -2.75 11.67
CA THR A 42 0.34 -1.68 12.60
C THR A 42 -0.34 -0.37 12.18
N ASP A 43 -0.32 0.64 13.05
CA ASP A 43 -0.54 2.01 12.59
C ASP A 43 0.55 2.43 11.60
N GLY A 44 0.22 3.42 10.77
CA GLY A 44 1.15 4.04 9.84
C GLY A 44 2.12 4.96 10.56
N VAL A 45 3.41 4.72 10.38
CA VAL A 45 4.47 5.62 10.83
C VAL A 45 4.85 6.53 9.68
N GLU A 46 4.69 7.84 9.81
CA GLU A 46 5.04 8.79 8.75
C GLU A 46 6.51 8.63 8.32
N SER A 47 6.71 8.65 7.01
CA SER A 47 8.02 8.59 6.37
C SER A 47 8.18 9.79 5.44
N LYS A 48 9.41 10.29 5.34
CA LYS A 48 9.78 11.35 4.38
C LYS A 48 10.45 10.82 3.12
N VAL A 49 10.72 9.52 3.06
CA VAL A 49 11.42 8.86 1.94
C VAL A 49 10.63 7.65 1.44
N LEU A 50 10.67 7.41 0.12
CA LEU A 50 9.90 6.36 -0.55
C LEU A 50 10.53 4.96 -0.39
N PHE A 51 11.86 4.89 -0.37
CA PHE A 51 12.59 3.64 -0.23
C PHE A 51 12.75 3.22 1.23
N MET A 52 12.99 1.93 1.45
CA MET A 52 13.32 1.37 2.76
C MET A 52 14.81 1.09 2.84
N THR A 53 15.41 1.43 3.97
CA THR A 53 16.77 1.06 4.31
C THR A 53 16.82 -0.37 4.85
N ALA A 54 17.99 -1.02 4.76
CA ALA A 54 18.19 -2.34 5.37
C ALA A 54 17.85 -2.34 6.87
N LYS A 55 18.19 -1.25 7.58
CA LYS A 55 17.87 -1.09 9.00
C LYS A 55 16.35 -1.10 9.25
N GLU A 56 15.58 -0.32 8.48
CA GLU A 56 14.11 -0.29 8.60
C GLU A 56 13.52 -1.69 8.36
N ILE A 57 14.05 -2.45 7.39
CA ILE A 57 13.60 -3.81 7.08
C ILE A 57 13.88 -4.75 8.27
N GLU A 58 15.09 -4.71 8.83
CA GLU A 58 15.47 -5.55 9.98
C GLU A 58 14.67 -5.22 11.25
N GLU A 59 14.37 -3.95 11.49
CA GLU A 59 13.49 -3.52 12.59
C GLU A 59 12.04 -3.99 12.36
N ALA A 60 11.55 -3.89 11.12
CA ALA A 60 10.21 -4.31 10.76
C ALA A 60 9.97 -5.82 10.92
N LYS A 61 10.98 -6.66 10.65
CA LYS A 61 10.91 -8.12 10.90
C LYS A 61 10.51 -8.43 12.34
N LYS A 62 11.08 -7.70 13.29
CA LYS A 62 10.91 -7.86 14.74
C LYS A 62 9.62 -7.22 15.26
N LYS A 63 8.94 -6.39 14.45
CA LYS A 63 7.75 -5.65 14.87
C LYS A 63 6.57 -6.60 15.04
N ALA A 64 5.85 -6.45 16.15
CA ALA A 64 4.59 -7.13 16.38
C ALA A 64 3.54 -6.66 15.36
N LEU A 65 2.61 -7.55 15.02
CA LEU A 65 1.45 -7.23 14.21
C LEU A 65 0.48 -6.34 15.01
N GLY A 66 -0.37 -5.62 14.28
CA GLY A 66 -1.42 -4.80 14.88
C GLY A 66 -2.82 -5.34 14.58
N ASN A 67 -3.81 -4.46 14.67
CA ASN A 67 -5.23 -4.77 14.47
C ASN A 67 -5.87 -3.95 13.33
N ASN A 68 -5.09 -3.11 12.63
CA ASN A 68 -5.61 -2.32 11.52
C ASN A 68 -5.77 -3.17 10.26
N ARG A 69 -6.54 -2.62 9.31
CA ARG A 69 -6.70 -3.14 7.96
C ARG A 69 -6.58 -1.99 6.97
N TYR A 70 -5.84 -2.22 5.89
CA TYR A 70 -5.68 -1.27 4.79
C TYR A 70 -6.00 -1.92 3.46
N LYS A 71 -6.83 -1.26 2.63
CA LYS A 71 -6.99 -1.65 1.23
C LYS A 71 -5.75 -1.22 0.44
N LEU A 72 -5.17 -2.14 -0.33
CA LEU A 72 -3.98 -1.87 -1.12
C LEU A 72 -4.38 -1.43 -2.54
N LEU A 73 -3.77 -0.34 -3.01
CA LEU A 73 -3.91 0.19 -4.36
C LEU A 73 -2.54 0.19 -5.04
N GLY A 74 -2.51 0.15 -6.37
CA GLY A 74 -1.25 0.13 -7.13
C GLY A 74 -0.47 -1.17 -6.97
N THR A 75 -1.14 -2.31 -6.91
CA THR A 75 -0.53 -3.59 -6.53
C THR A 75 0.22 -4.29 -7.66
N LEU A 76 -0.08 -3.98 -8.91
CA LEU A 76 0.32 -4.75 -10.09
C LEU A 76 1.85 -4.93 -10.22
N GLU A 77 2.63 -3.91 -9.90
CA GLU A 77 4.11 -3.96 -9.92
C GLU A 77 4.73 -4.85 -8.82
N PHE A 78 3.93 -5.20 -7.80
CA PHE A 78 4.35 -6.02 -6.68
C PHE A 78 3.89 -7.47 -6.78
N LEU A 79 3.03 -7.81 -7.75
CA LEU A 79 2.58 -9.19 -7.98
C LEU A 79 3.69 -10.05 -8.60
N THR A 80 3.43 -11.35 -8.67
CA THR A 80 4.21 -12.25 -9.53
C THR A 80 4.00 -11.89 -11.00
N LYS A 81 4.95 -12.26 -11.87
CA LYS A 81 4.82 -12.03 -13.31
C LYS A 81 3.60 -12.76 -13.87
N GLU A 82 3.34 -13.97 -13.37
CA GLU A 82 2.22 -14.81 -13.75
C GLU A 82 0.89 -14.16 -13.39
N GLU A 83 0.79 -13.54 -12.21
CA GLU A 83 -0.41 -12.82 -11.79
C GLU A 83 -0.58 -11.50 -12.54
N LEU A 84 0.51 -10.75 -12.78
CA LEU A 84 0.47 -9.52 -13.58
C LEU A 84 -0.06 -9.79 -14.99
N LEU A 85 0.36 -10.88 -15.63
CA LEU A 85 -0.05 -11.21 -16.99
C LEU A 85 -1.48 -11.75 -17.09
N LYS A 86 -2.06 -12.22 -15.99
CA LYS A 86 -3.49 -12.56 -15.91
C LYS A 86 -4.39 -11.32 -15.80
N ASP A 87 -3.82 -10.14 -15.60
CA ASP A 87 -4.58 -8.90 -15.48
C ASP A 87 -5.04 -8.40 -16.86
N ALA A 88 -6.37 -8.39 -17.05
CA ALA A 88 -7.06 -7.87 -18.23
C ALA A 88 -6.41 -8.31 -19.57
N HIS A 89 -5.82 -7.35 -20.29
CA HIS A 89 -5.17 -7.52 -21.60
C HIS A 89 -3.64 -7.42 -21.51
N ARG A 90 -3.04 -7.50 -20.30
CA ARG A 90 -1.62 -7.23 -20.11
C ARG A 90 -0.72 -8.18 -20.91
N ALA A 91 -1.15 -9.43 -21.07
CA ALA A 91 -0.47 -10.42 -21.90
C ALA A 91 -0.41 -10.05 -23.39
N GLU A 92 -1.30 -9.18 -23.89
CA GLU A 92 -1.28 -8.72 -25.29
C GLU A 92 -0.11 -7.77 -25.56
N PHE A 93 0.38 -7.07 -24.53
CA PHE A 93 1.39 -6.02 -24.66
C PHE A 93 2.68 -6.29 -23.89
N THR A 94 2.74 -7.34 -23.07
CA THR A 94 3.88 -7.64 -22.20
C THR A 94 4.14 -9.13 -22.18
N ARG A 95 5.37 -9.54 -22.48
CA ARG A 95 5.81 -10.93 -22.32
C ARG A 95 6.38 -11.16 -20.92
N PRO A 96 6.34 -12.39 -20.36
CA PRO A 96 6.88 -12.68 -19.03
C PRO A 96 8.35 -12.26 -18.86
N GLU A 97 9.15 -12.39 -19.91
CA GLU A 97 10.59 -12.11 -19.88
C GLU A 97 10.86 -10.62 -19.66
N VAL A 98 9.97 -9.74 -20.13
CA VAL A 98 10.10 -8.28 -20.05
C VAL A 98 9.15 -7.63 -19.02
N ALA A 99 8.35 -8.44 -18.33
CA ALA A 99 7.44 -7.96 -17.30
C ALA A 99 8.20 -7.43 -16.08
N ASN A 100 7.95 -6.16 -15.71
CA ASN A 100 8.48 -5.57 -14.49
C ASN A 100 7.52 -5.83 -13.32
N ALA A 101 7.76 -6.92 -12.59
CA ALA A 101 6.97 -7.33 -11.44
C ALA A 101 7.90 -7.94 -10.39
N THR A 102 7.80 -7.48 -9.15
CA THR A 102 8.76 -7.87 -8.08
C THR A 102 8.38 -9.16 -7.36
N GLY A 103 7.12 -9.61 -7.45
CA GLY A 103 6.65 -10.84 -6.77
C GLY A 103 6.56 -10.74 -5.25
N GLN A 104 6.64 -9.54 -4.67
CA GLN A 104 6.72 -9.36 -3.22
C GLN A 104 5.35 -9.41 -2.52
N LEU A 105 4.28 -9.07 -3.23
CA LEU A 105 2.91 -9.14 -2.72
C LEU A 105 2.33 -10.51 -3.05
N GLN A 106 2.40 -11.42 -2.08
CA GLN A 106 1.82 -12.76 -2.16
C GLN A 106 0.99 -13.03 -0.90
N ASP A 107 -0.04 -13.85 -1.06
CA ASP A 107 -1.00 -14.10 0.01
C ASP A 107 -0.36 -14.79 1.23
N GLY A 108 -0.80 -14.38 2.42
CA GLY A 108 -0.34 -14.94 3.69
C GLY A 108 1.05 -14.49 4.14
N ARG A 109 1.77 -13.67 3.36
CA ARG A 109 3.13 -13.21 3.72
C ARG A 109 3.12 -12.03 4.69
N LYS A 110 4.15 -11.94 5.54
CA LYS A 110 4.38 -10.75 6.37
C LYS A 110 5.15 -9.73 5.54
N LEU A 111 4.64 -8.51 5.45
CA LEU A 111 5.22 -7.42 4.66
C LEU A 111 5.47 -6.18 5.53
N ILE A 112 6.44 -5.39 5.12
CA ILE A 112 6.46 -3.94 5.35
C ILE A 112 6.13 -3.27 4.02
N VAL A 113 5.29 -2.24 4.07
CA VAL A 113 4.94 -1.43 2.91
C VAL A 113 5.16 0.05 3.23
N LYS A 114 5.58 0.81 2.23
CA LYS A 114 5.43 2.26 2.22
C LYS A 114 4.33 2.62 1.23
N GLY A 115 3.45 3.54 1.62
CA GLY A 115 2.35 3.97 0.78
C GLY A 115 1.74 5.29 1.22
N LEU A 116 1.02 5.94 0.30
CA LEU A 116 0.26 7.15 0.58
C LEU A 116 -1.04 6.77 1.28
N LEU A 117 -1.24 7.26 2.51
CA LEU A 117 -2.41 6.93 3.33
C LEU A 117 -3.62 7.77 2.96
N ILE A 118 -4.62 7.11 2.38
CA ILE A 118 -5.90 7.73 2.01
C ILE A 118 -6.96 7.26 3.00
N THR A 119 -7.55 8.20 3.73
CA THR A 119 -8.64 7.93 4.67
C THR A 119 -9.98 8.30 4.03
N ALA A 120 -10.90 7.34 3.99
CA ALA A 120 -12.30 7.55 3.66
C ALA A 120 -13.17 7.23 4.89
N PRO A 121 -14.44 7.68 4.95
CA PRO A 121 -15.26 7.57 6.16
C PRO A 121 -15.32 6.18 6.80
N ASN A 122 -15.18 5.10 6.02
CA ASN A 122 -15.28 3.72 6.50
C ASN A 122 -14.09 2.82 6.11
N GLU A 123 -13.01 3.38 5.55
CA GLU A 123 -11.86 2.58 5.16
C GLU A 123 -10.55 3.39 5.12
N LYS A 124 -9.45 2.69 5.41
CA LYS A 124 -8.09 3.19 5.16
C LYS A 124 -7.55 2.50 3.91
N ARG A 125 -6.96 3.26 3.01
CA ARG A 125 -6.30 2.74 1.80
C ARG A 125 -4.83 3.16 1.79
N LEU A 126 -3.99 2.32 1.20
CA LEU A 126 -2.59 2.62 0.93
C LEU A 126 -2.36 2.51 -0.57
N ASN A 127 -2.02 3.63 -1.21
CA ASN A 127 -1.42 3.57 -2.53
C ASN A 127 0.05 3.19 -2.38
N LEU A 128 0.40 1.97 -2.80
CA LEU A 128 1.71 1.41 -2.58
C LEU A 128 2.78 2.16 -3.39
N VAL A 129 3.92 2.39 -2.77
CA VAL A 129 5.12 2.94 -3.44
C VAL A 129 6.33 2.05 -3.23
N SER A 130 6.33 1.20 -2.20
CA SER A 130 7.37 0.21 -1.95
C SER A 130 6.79 -0.91 -1.10
N VAL A 131 7.15 -2.14 -1.45
CA VAL A 131 6.81 -3.35 -0.71
C VAL A 131 8.10 -4.10 -0.45
N GLN A 132 8.25 -4.61 0.77
CA GLN A 132 9.30 -5.56 1.10
C GLN A 132 8.69 -6.75 1.87
N GLN A 133 8.99 -7.95 1.39
CA GLN A 133 8.67 -9.16 2.11
C GLN A 133 9.57 -9.30 3.35
N LEU A 134 8.96 -9.55 4.51
CA LEU A 134 9.65 -9.76 5.79
C LEU A 134 9.75 -11.24 6.16
N ALA A 135 8.71 -12.03 5.85
CA ALA A 135 8.65 -13.47 6.12
C ALA A 135 7.68 -14.18 5.16
N ASP A 136 7.90 -15.49 4.93
CA ASP A 136 7.05 -16.33 4.08
C ASP A 136 5.66 -16.60 4.68
N THR A 137 5.51 -16.43 5.99
CA THR A 137 4.22 -16.57 6.68
C THR A 137 3.98 -15.39 7.62
N CYS A 138 2.74 -14.93 7.68
CA CYS A 138 2.30 -13.92 8.63
C CYS A 138 1.78 -14.58 9.90
N LYS A 139 2.72 -14.89 10.80
CA LYS A 139 2.48 -15.43 12.15
C LYS A 139 3.14 -14.53 13.18
#